data_AF-A0A352GN18-F1
#
_entry.id   AF-A0A352GN18-F1
#
_cell.length_a   1.000
_cell.length_b   1.000
_cell.length_c   1.000
_cell.angle_alpha   90.00
_cell.angle_beta   90.00
_cell.angle_gamma   90.00
#
_symmetry.space_group_name_H-M   'P 1'
#
loop_
_entity.id
_entity.type
_entity.pdbx_description
1 polymer ?
#
loop_
_entity_poly.entity_id
_entity_poly.type
_entity_poly.pdbx_seq_one_letter_code
_entity_poly.pdbx_strand_id
1 'polypeptide(L)'
;MLFNSYTFILVFLPIVIGGFYVFSRTGNHRFMVTFLTFSSVVFYGWWNPKYLLLILASILVNFFISRKIQPDRATSRQWLWLGIAFNLGLLGYFKYANFFVDVAASVSGMPWHISGIVLPLAD
;
A
#
# COMPACT_ATOMS: atom_id res chain seq x y z
N MET A 1 7.63 -3.52 -10.92
CA MET A 1 7.80 -2.81 -12.20
C MET A 1 7.43 -1.36 -11.94
N LEU A 2 8.12 -0.40 -12.55
CA LEU A 2 7.75 1.01 -12.42
C LEU A 2 6.61 1.34 -13.37
N PHE A 3 5.69 2.22 -12.97
CA PHE A 3 4.59 2.68 -13.82
C PHE A 3 5.07 3.34 -15.13
N ASN A 4 6.23 3.99 -15.11
CA ASN A 4 6.82 4.62 -16.29
C ASN A 4 7.58 3.62 -17.20
N SER A 5 7.77 2.37 -16.77
CA SER A 5 8.58 1.41 -17.56
C SER A 5 7.87 0.95 -18.84
N TYR A 6 8.64 0.71 -19.90
CA TYR A 6 8.13 0.12 -21.15
C TYR A 6 7.45 -1.23 -20.92
N THR A 7 7.98 -2.05 -20.00
CA THR A 7 7.38 -3.34 -19.61
C THR A 7 5.98 -3.15 -19.04
N PHE A 8 5.73 -2.09 -18.26
CA PHE A 8 4.40 -1.79 -17.77
C PHE A 8 3.45 -1.41 -18.91
N ILE A 9 3.84 -0.45 -19.76
CA ILE A 9 2.96 0.13 -20.79
C ILE A 9 2.69 -0.85 -21.93
N LEU A 10 3.71 -1.59 -22.39
CA LEU A 10 3.61 -2.41 -23.61
C LEU A 10 3.24 -3.87 -23.32
N VAL A 11 3.47 -4.37 -22.11
CA VAL A 11 3.23 -5.79 -21.77
C VAL A 11 2.17 -5.91 -20.70
N PHE A 12 2.42 -5.37 -19.50
CA PHE A 12 1.53 -5.58 -18.36
C PHE A 12 0.15 -4.97 -18.58
N LEU A 13 0.08 -3.70 -18.98
CA LEU A 13 -1.18 -2.98 -19.15
C LEU A 13 -2.08 -3.61 -20.24
N PRO A 14 -1.60 -3.95 -21.45
CA PRO A 14 -2.42 -4.64 -22.45
C PRO A 14 -2.93 -6.00 -21.98
N ILE A 15 -2.11 -6.76 -21.25
CA ILE A 15 -2.52 -8.06 -20.68
C ILE A 15 -3.63 -7.87 -19.64
N VAL A 16 -3.49 -6.90 -18.73
CA VAL A 16 -4.50 -6.64 -17.70
C VAL A 16 -5.81 -6.13 -18.31
N ILE A 17 -5.74 -5.21 -19.29
CA ILE A 17 -6.94 -4.72 -19.98
C ILE A 17 -7.61 -5.85 -20.78
N GLY A 18 -6.82 -6.63 -21.53
CA GLY A 18 -7.32 -7.78 -22.28
C GLY A 18 -7.99 -8.81 -21.38
N GLY A 19 -7.34 -9.19 -20.29
CA GLY A 19 -7.89 -10.10 -19.29
C GLY A 19 -9.16 -9.55 -18.65
N PHE A 20 -9.19 -8.26 -18.29
CA PHE A 20 -10.37 -7.59 -17.76
C PHE A 20 -11.56 -7.72 -18.71
N TYR A 21 -11.39 -7.44 -20.01
CA TYR A 21 -12.47 -7.56 -20.99
C TYR A 21 -12.94 -9.01 -21.16
N VAL A 22 -12.01 -9.98 -21.18
CA VAL A 22 -12.36 -11.41 -21.26
C VAL A 22 -13.20 -11.83 -20.05
N PHE A 23 -12.76 -11.51 -18.84
CA PHE A 23 -13.52 -11.85 -17.62
C PHE A 23 -14.82 -11.06 -17.51
N SER A 24 -14.86 -9.81 -17.98
CA SER A 24 -16.09 -9.01 -18.02
C SER A 24 -17.17 -9.64 -18.91
N ARG A 25 -16.80 -10.34 -19.98
CA ARG A 25 -17.77 -11.03 -20.87
C ARG A 25 -18.39 -12.28 -20.26
N THR A 26 -17.77 -12.85 -19.21
CA THR A 26 -18.34 -14.03 -18.52
C THR A 26 -19.56 -13.70 -17.67
N GLY A 27 -19.89 -12.41 -17.48
CA GLY A 27 -21.00 -11.95 -16.64
C GLY A 27 -20.78 -12.13 -15.13
N ASN A 28 -19.72 -12.82 -14.71
CA ASN A 28 -19.42 -13.06 -13.32
C ASN A 28 -18.42 -12.03 -12.79
N HIS A 29 -18.96 -11.01 -12.13
CA HIS A 29 -18.18 -9.91 -11.54
C HIS A 29 -17.08 -10.38 -10.58
N ARG A 30 -17.25 -11.54 -9.91
CA ARG A 30 -16.26 -12.07 -8.96
C ARG A 30 -14.96 -12.44 -9.65
N PHE A 31 -15.00 -13.03 -10.84
CA PHE A 31 -13.79 -13.38 -11.59
C PHE A 31 -13.05 -12.13 -12.05
N MET A 32 -13.78 -11.12 -12.51
CA MET A 32 -13.21 -9.83 -12.92
C MET A 32 -12.46 -9.15 -11.76
N VAL A 33 -13.11 -9.05 -10.59
CA VAL A 33 -12.49 -8.44 -9.40
C VAL A 33 -11.29 -9.25 -8.95
N THR A 34 -11.40 -10.59 -8.91
CA THR A 34 -10.28 -11.46 -8.50
C THR A 34 -9.08 -11.31 -9.41
N PHE A 35 -9.29 -11.26 -10.74
CA PHE A 35 -8.23 -11.06 -11.71
C PHE A 35 -7.55 -9.69 -11.54
N LEU A 36 -8.32 -8.62 -11.34
CA LEU A 36 -7.78 -7.29 -11.10
C LEU A 36 -6.98 -7.24 -9.80
N THR A 37 -7.52 -7.79 -8.71
CA THR A 37 -6.82 -7.85 -7.42
C THR A 37 -5.51 -8.63 -7.55
N PHE A 38 -5.53 -9.78 -8.21
CA PHE A 38 -4.32 -10.57 -8.45
C PHE A 38 -3.29 -9.79 -9.28
N SER A 39 -3.74 -9.12 -10.35
CA SER A 39 -2.89 -8.27 -11.19
C SER A 39 -2.24 -7.14 -10.38
N SER A 40 -2.99 -6.48 -9.49
CA SER A 40 -2.45 -5.47 -8.58
C SER A 40 -1.40 -6.06 -7.64
N VAL A 41 -1.65 -7.23 -7.06
CA VAL A 41 -0.69 -7.92 -6.17
C VAL A 41 0.60 -8.25 -6.92
N VAL A 42 0.52 -8.76 -8.15
CA VAL A 42 1.69 -9.02 -9.01
C VAL A 42 2.44 -7.73 -9.30
N PHE A 43 1.73 -6.65 -9.65
CA PHE A 43 2.34 -5.35 -9.94
C PHE A 43 3.14 -4.82 -8.75
N TYR A 44 2.54 -4.78 -7.56
CA TYR A 44 3.19 -4.29 -6.33
C TYR A 44 4.29 -5.24 -5.83
N GLY A 45 4.13 -6.56 -6.01
CA GLY A 45 5.12 -7.56 -5.63
C GLY A 45 6.37 -7.61 -6.52
N TRP A 46 6.29 -7.08 -7.73
CA TRP A 46 7.35 -7.20 -8.73
C TRP A 46 8.69 -6.56 -8.33
N TRP A 47 8.66 -5.48 -7.54
CA TRP A 47 9.90 -4.80 -7.14
C TRP A 47 10.51 -5.41 -5.89
N ASN A 48 9.73 -5.53 -4.81
CA ASN A 48 10.19 -6.13 -3.57
C ASN A 48 9.01 -6.78 -2.82
N PRO A 49 8.98 -8.12 -2.72
CA PRO A 49 7.91 -8.84 -2.05
C PRO A 49 7.71 -8.46 -0.57
N LYS A 50 8.74 -7.92 0.10
CA LYS A 50 8.62 -7.47 1.50
C LYS A 50 7.64 -6.31 1.63
N TYR A 51 7.67 -5.36 0.70
CA TYR A 51 6.70 -4.24 0.70
C TYR A 51 5.31 -4.67 0.26
N LEU A 52 5.19 -5.73 -0.53
CA LEU A 52 3.89 -6.33 -0.81
C LEU A 52 3.23 -6.87 0.47
N LEU A 53 3.97 -7.57 1.33
CA LEU A 53 3.44 -8.05 2.61
C LEU A 53 2.94 -6.89 3.47
N LEU A 54 3.66 -5.77 3.50
CA LEU A 54 3.23 -4.56 4.19
C LEU A 54 1.93 -3.99 3.62
N ILE A 55 1.82 -3.87 2.29
CA ILE A 55 0.60 -3.37 1.63
C ILE A 55 -0.58 -4.30 1.95
N LEU A 56 -0.39 -5.62 1.83
CA LEU A 56 -1.43 -6.61 2.16
C LEU A 56 -1.86 -6.53 3.62
N ALA A 57 -0.91 -6.42 4.56
CA ALA A 57 -1.21 -6.22 5.97
C ALA A 57 -2.00 -4.93 6.21
N SER A 58 -1.60 -3.83 5.57
CA SER A 58 -2.32 -2.55 5.65
C SER A 58 -3.75 -2.66 5.11
N ILE A 59 -3.94 -3.33 3.97
CA ILE A 59 -5.27 -3.59 3.39
C ILE A 59 -6.14 -4.38 4.38
N LEU A 60 -5.59 -5.45 4.98
CA LEU A 60 -6.33 -6.28 5.94
C LEU A 60 -6.74 -5.48 7.19
N VAL A 61 -5.81 -4.74 7.79
CA VAL A 61 -6.09 -3.90 8.96
C VAL A 61 -7.18 -2.87 8.64
N ASN A 62 -7.05 -2.15 7.52
CA ASN A 62 -8.04 -1.18 7.08
C ASN A 62 -9.40 -1.82 6.78
N PHE A 63 -9.42 -3.03 6.20
CA PHE A 63 -10.64 -3.78 5.93
C PHE A 63 -11.37 -4.17 7.24
N PHE A 64 -10.64 -4.62 8.26
CA PHE A 64 -11.26 -4.94 9.54
C PHE A 64 -11.76 -3.70 10.28
N ILE A 65 -11.00 -2.60 10.24
CA ILE A 65 -11.41 -1.32 10.82
C ILE A 65 -12.66 -0.79 10.12
N SER A 66 -12.69 -0.78 8.79
CA SER A 66 -13.84 -0.27 8.03
C SER A 66 -15.12 -1.07 8.30
N ARG A 67 -15.03 -2.39 8.50
CA ARG A 67 -16.18 -3.22 8.90
C ARG A 67 -16.76 -2.89 10.27
N LYS A 68 -15.97 -2.26 11.16
CA LYS A 68 -16.42 -1.83 12.49
C LYS A 68 -17.03 -0.42 12.48
N ILE A 69 -16.77 0.36 11.43
CA ILE A 69 -17.38 1.67 11.21
C ILE A 69 -18.80 1.43 10.68
N GLN A 70 -19.80 1.66 11.52
CA GLN A 70 -21.22 1.50 11.19
C GLN A 70 -22.00 2.77 11.57
N PRO A 71 -23.04 3.16 10.80
CA PRO A 71 -23.77 4.42 11.03
C PRO A 71 -24.33 4.56 12.45
N ASP A 72 -24.87 3.48 13.01
CA ASP A 72 -25.63 3.51 14.27
C ASP A 72 -24.84 3.02 15.49
N ARG A 73 -23.49 3.03 15.42
CA ARG A 73 -22.64 2.61 16.53
C ARG A 73 -21.85 3.77 17.11
N ALA A 74 -22.01 4.00 18.41
CA ALA A 74 -21.23 5.00 19.15
C ALA A 74 -19.70 4.80 19.03
N THR A 75 -19.24 3.56 18.88
CA THR A 75 -17.82 3.22 18.72
C THR A 75 -17.27 3.47 17.31
N SER A 76 -18.12 3.76 16.33
CA SER A 76 -17.74 3.99 14.93
C SER A 76 -16.71 5.11 14.77
N ARG A 77 -16.88 6.20 15.54
CA ARG A 77 -15.94 7.33 15.57
C ARG A 77 -14.56 6.94 16.10
N GLN A 78 -14.49 6.03 17.07
CA GLN A 78 -13.21 5.54 17.61
C GLN A 78 -12.46 4.68 16.59
N TRP A 79 -13.16 3.79 15.88
CA TRP A 79 -12.58 2.99 14.80
C TRP A 79 -12.06 3.85 13.65
N LEU A 80 -12.78 4.92 13.30
CA LEU A 80 -12.30 5.89 12.31
C LEU A 80 -10.99 6.55 12.74
N TRP A 81 -10.92 7.08 13.96
CA TRP A 81 -9.69 7.69 14.49
C TRP A 81 -8.54 6.68 14.55
N LEU A 82 -8.80 5.44 14.94
CA LEU A 82 -7.80 4.38 14.97
C LEU A 82 -7.27 4.08 13.56
N GLY A 83 -8.15 3.98 12.55
CA GLY A 83 -7.75 3.80 11.16
C GLY A 83 -6.91 4.96 10.63
N ILE A 84 -7.31 6.20 10.91
CA ILE A 84 -6.54 7.39 10.53
C ILE A 84 -5.16 7.37 11.20
N ALA A 85 -5.10 7.13 12.51
CA ALA A 85 -3.86 7.07 13.26
C ALA A 85 -2.92 5.96 12.74
N PHE A 86 -3.45 4.79 12.41
CA PHE A 86 -2.69 3.69 11.82
C PHE A 86 -2.07 4.06 10.47
N ASN A 87 -2.85 4.63 9.53
CA ASN A 87 -2.35 5.02 8.22
C ASN A 87 -1.33 6.18 8.30
N LEU A 88 -1.59 7.18 9.16
CA LEU A 88 -0.64 8.26 9.40
C LEU A 88 0.64 7.75 10.07
N GLY A 89 0.55 6.79 10.98
CA GLY A 89 1.70 6.14 11.59
C GLY A 89 2.56 5.40 10.56
N LEU A 90 1.94 4.62 9.67
CA LEU A 90 2.65 3.98 8.55
C LEU A 90 3.33 5.01 7.65
N LEU A 91 2.62 6.09 7.28
CA LEU A 91 3.18 7.15 6.46
C LEU A 91 4.36 7.84 7.16
N GLY A 92 4.20 8.18 8.44
CA GLY A 92 5.24 8.77 9.27
C GLY A 92 6.50 7.90 9.31
N TYR A 93 6.33 6.59 9.55
CA TYR A 93 7.45 5.66 9.61
C TYR A 93 8.12 5.46 8.24
N PHE A 94 7.38 5.10 7.20
CA PHE A 94 7.99 4.73 5.92
C PHE A 94 8.44 5.91 5.07
N LYS A 95 7.84 7.09 5.24
CA LYS A 95 8.18 8.28 4.43
C LYS A 95 9.00 9.32 5.19
N TYR A 96 8.78 9.46 6.50
CA TYR A 96 9.34 10.60 7.26
C TYR A 96 10.26 10.19 8.42
N ALA A 97 10.44 8.90 8.72
CA ALA A 97 11.28 8.49 9.85
C ALA A 97 12.71 9.03 9.75
N ASN A 98 13.33 8.94 8.57
CA ASN A 98 14.68 9.49 8.36
C ASN A 98 14.70 11.01 8.55
N PHE A 99 13.70 11.73 8.01
CA PHE A 99 13.58 13.18 8.23
C PHE A 99 13.49 13.55 9.72
N PHE A 100 12.67 12.85 10.51
CA PHE A 100 12.56 13.11 11.95
C PHE A 100 13.87 12.86 12.69
N VAL A 101 14.64 11.85 12.26
CA VAL A 101 15.93 11.50 12.85
C VAL A 101 16.99 12.51 12.50
N ASP A 102 17.02 12.99 11.25
CA ASP A 102 17.92 14.05 10.82
C ASP A 102 17.64 15.36 11.59
N VAL A 103 16.36 15.69 11.81
CA VAL A 103 15.96 16.85 12.64
C VAL A 103 16.41 16.64 14.09
N ALA A 104 16.20 15.46 14.68
CA ALA A 104 16.63 15.17 16.05
C ALA A 104 18.16 15.21 16.20
N ALA A 105 18.90 14.69 15.22
CA ALA A 105 20.37 14.72 15.18
C ALA A 105 20.89 16.16 15.11
N SER A 106 20.32 16.99 14.22
CA SER A 106 20.71 18.40 14.07
C SER A 106 20.42 19.27 15.30
N VAL A 107 19.34 18.99 16.04
CA VAL A 107 19.00 19.70 17.29
C VAL A 107 19.82 19.21 18.48
N SER A 108 20.11 17.90 18.56
CA SER A 108 20.85 17.31 19.69
C SER A 108 22.38 17.39 19.56
N GLY A 109 22.91 17.69 18.37
CA GLY A 109 24.35 17.75 18.09
C GLY A 109 25.06 16.39 18.14
N MET A 110 24.33 15.29 18.35
CA MET A 110 24.85 13.93 18.32
C MET A 110 24.61 13.32 16.93
N PRO A 111 25.51 12.47 16.41
CA PRO A 111 25.30 11.77 15.15
C PRO A 111 24.34 10.59 15.35
N TRP A 112 23.04 10.84 15.38
CA TRP A 112 22.02 9.80 15.38
C TRP A 112 21.87 9.27 13.95
N HIS A 113 22.68 8.29 13.55
CA HIS A 113 22.45 7.55 12.32
C HIS A 113 21.60 6.33 12.61
N ILE A 114 20.35 6.32 12.13
CA ILE A 114 19.65 5.06 11.96
C ILE A 114 20.33 4.33 10.80
N SER A 115 20.93 3.18 11.08
CA SER A 115 21.38 2.26 10.05
C SER A 115 20.17 1.83 9.21
N GLY A 116 20.01 2.47 8.05
CA GLY A 116 19.19 2.06 6.93
C GLY A 116 17.77 1.60 7.29
N ILE A 117 16.86 2.53 7.53
CA ILE A 117 15.47 2.25 7.16
C ILE A 117 15.49 2.08 5.65
N VAL A 118 15.43 0.82 5.20
CA VAL A 118 15.39 0.46 3.79
C VAL A 118 14.23 1.22 3.18
N LEU A 119 14.54 2.25 2.39
CA LEU A 119 13.53 3.08 1.77
C LEU A 119 12.78 2.23 0.73
N PRO A 120 11.44 2.26 0.70
CA PRO A 120 10.64 1.60 -0.33
C PRO A 120 10.63 2.36 -1.65
N LEU A 121 11.69 3.10 -1.99
CA LEU A 121 11.79 3.82 -3.24
C LEU A 121 13.21 3.65 -3.75
N ALA A 122 13.30 3.24 -5.01
CA ALA A 122 14.51 2.87 -5.72
C ALA A 122 15.65 3.87 -5.49
N ASP A 123 16.88 3.33 -5.39
CA ASP A 123 18.08 4.09 -5.74
C ASP A 123 17.97 4.64 -7.18
#